data_AF-A0A0F9TAE4-F1
#
_entry.id   AF-A0A0F9TAE4-F1
#
_cell.length_a   1.000
_cell.length_b   1.000
_cell.length_c   1.000
_cell.angle_alpha   90.00
_cell.angle_beta   90.00
_cell.angle_gamma   90.00
#
_symmetry.space_group_name_H-M   'P 1'
#
loop_
_entity.id
_entity.type
_entity.pdbx_description
1 polymer ?
#
loop_
_entity_poly.entity_id
_entity_poly.type
_entity_poly.pdbx_seq_one_letter_code
_entity_poly.pdbx_strand_id
1 'polypeptide(L)'
;TIMQTNEEDINKKLQLVKKLLNHTYDILKLFSPLMEEMVKMEEAKKYKNIGMFERAGYLFGEISHICNEIENGSIPSNTFLESLGN
;
A
#
# COMPACT_ATOMS: atom_id res chain seq x y z
N THR A 1 -34.93 23.13 10.62
CA THR A 1 -34.29 23.32 9.30
C THR A 1 -32.79 23.51 9.42
N ILE A 2 -32.27 24.59 10.05
CA ILE A 2 -30.80 24.85 10.16
C ILE A 2 -30.04 23.71 10.89
N MET A 3 -30.64 23.13 11.93
CA MET A 3 -30.03 22.08 12.73
C MET A 3 -29.89 20.73 11.97
N GLN A 4 -30.83 20.42 11.07
CA GLN A 4 -30.78 19.23 10.20
C GLN A 4 -29.69 19.36 9.13
N THR A 5 -29.45 20.58 8.63
CA THR A 5 -28.43 20.85 7.62
C THR A 5 -27.01 20.62 8.16
N ASN A 6 -26.78 20.95 9.44
CA ASN A 6 -25.50 20.71 10.09
C ASN A 6 -25.23 19.22 10.33
N GLU A 7 -26.26 18.45 10.69
CA GLU A 7 -26.14 17.01 10.93
C GLU A 7 -25.85 16.25 9.62
N GLU A 8 -26.51 16.63 8.52
CA GLU A 8 -26.23 16.09 7.19
C GLU A 8 -24.80 16.41 6.71
N ASP A 9 -24.31 17.63 6.95
CA ASP A 9 -22.94 18.03 6.59
C ASP A 9 -21.88 17.26 7.39
N ILE A 10 -22.11 17.09 8.70
CA ILE A 10 -21.25 16.26 9.56
C ILE A 10 -21.23 14.81 9.07
N ASN A 11 -22.40 14.25 8.74
CA ASN A 11 -22.48 12.88 8.24
C ASN A 11 -21.72 12.72 6.90
N LYS A 12 -21.85 13.67 5.97
CA LYS A 12 -21.07 13.66 4.71
C LYS A 12 -19.56 13.68 4.97
N LYS A 13 -19.10 14.53 5.89
CA LYS A 13 -17.69 14.60 6.30
C LYS A 13 -17.21 13.28 6.91
N LEU A 14 -18.01 12.65 7.78
CA LEU A 14 -17.68 11.35 8.36
C LEU A 14 -17.58 10.25 7.30
N GLN A 15 -18.49 10.22 6.32
CA GLN A 15 -18.40 9.27 5.20
C GLN A 15 -17.15 9.49 4.36
N LEU A 16 -16.75 10.74 4.13
CA LEU A 16 -15.50 11.06 3.43
C LEU A 16 -14.28 10.55 4.23
N VAL A 17 -14.20 10.84 5.53
CA VAL A 17 -13.13 10.35 6.40
C VAL A 17 -13.08 8.82 6.38
N LYS A 18 -14.22 8.15 6.50
CA LYS A 18 -14.30 6.69 6.40
C LYS A 18 -13.75 6.18 5.06
N LYS A 19 -14.13 6.80 3.95
CA LYS A 19 -13.65 6.45 2.61
C LYS A 19 -12.13 6.64 2.50
N LEU A 20 -11.59 7.75 3.02
CA LEU A 20 -10.15 8.00 3.08
C LEU A 20 -9.41 6.91 3.87
N LEU A 21 -9.90 6.58 5.07
CA LEU A 21 -9.29 5.59 5.94
C LEU A 21 -9.29 4.19 5.31
N ASN A 22 -10.40 3.80 4.68
CA ASN A 22 -10.50 2.51 3.99
C ASN A 22 -9.48 2.40 2.85
N HIS A 23 -9.35 3.43 2.01
CA HIS A 23 -8.40 3.36 0.91
C HIS A 23 -6.95 3.41 1.38
N THR A 24 -6.63 4.20 2.42
CA THR A 24 -5.30 4.17 3.03
C THR A 24 -4.99 2.77 3.54
N TYR A 25 -5.96 2.11 4.21
CA TYR A 25 -5.80 0.74 4.67
C TYR A 25 -5.55 -0.24 3.51
N ASP A 26 -6.30 -0.12 2.41
CA ASP A 26 -6.15 -0.98 1.23
C ASP A 26 -4.76 -0.81 0.57
N ILE A 27 -4.27 0.43 0.47
CA ILE A 27 -2.91 0.72 -0.02
C ILE A 27 -1.88 0.10 0.91
N LEU A 28 -1.98 0.31 2.21
CA LEU A 28 -1.03 -0.26 3.18
C LEU A 28 -1.03 -1.78 3.13
N LYS A 29 -2.19 -2.40 2.95
CA LYS A 29 -2.33 -3.86 2.80
C LYS A 29 -1.65 -4.37 1.53
N LEU A 30 -1.75 -3.62 0.42
CA LEU A 30 -1.06 -3.94 -0.83
C LEU A 30 0.46 -3.90 -0.67
N PHE A 31 0.99 -2.91 0.05
CA PHE A 31 2.44 -2.73 0.26
C PHE A 31 3.02 -3.55 1.43
N SER A 32 2.20 -4.10 2.32
CA SER A 32 2.66 -4.85 3.50
C SER A 32 3.65 -5.97 3.16
N PRO A 33 3.40 -6.85 2.16
CA PRO A 33 4.34 -7.93 1.82
C PRO A 33 5.69 -7.39 1.32
N LEU A 34 5.67 -6.28 0.55
CA LEU A 34 6.90 -5.65 0.09
C LEU A 34 7.72 -5.13 1.27
N MET A 35 7.08 -4.51 2.26
CA MET A 35 7.76 -4.00 3.45
C MET A 35 8.40 -5.14 4.27
N GLU A 36 7.73 -6.29 4.36
CA GLU A 36 8.25 -7.49 5.04
C GLU A 36 9.49 -8.08 4.34
N GLU A 37 9.56 -8.03 3.01
CA GLU A 37 10.75 -8.47 2.29
C GLU A 37 11.85 -7.40 2.29
N MET A 38 11.51 -6.11 2.23
CA MET A 38 12.48 -5.03 2.25
C MET A 38 13.29 -4.98 3.55
N VAL A 39 12.71 -5.34 4.70
CA VAL A 39 13.48 -5.44 5.96
C VAL A 39 14.56 -6.53 5.93
N LYS A 40 14.43 -7.53 5.04
CA LYS A 40 15.43 -8.59 4.83
C LYS A 40 16.55 -8.18 3.88
N MET A 41 16.49 -6.99 3.25
CA MET A 41 17.55 -6.52 2.34
C MET A 41 18.92 -6.40 3.03
N GLU A 42 18.97 -6.04 4.31
CA GLU A 42 20.22 -6.02 5.07
C GLU A 42 20.81 -7.43 5.24
N GLU A 43 19.97 -8.46 5.34
CA GLU A 43 20.41 -9.85 5.34
C GLU A 43 20.93 -10.28 3.97
N ALA A 44 20.24 -9.89 2.89
CA ALA A 44 20.69 -10.13 1.52
C ALA A 44 22.08 -9.51 1.24
N LYS A 45 22.32 -8.29 1.74
CA LYS A 45 23.64 -7.63 1.66
C LYS A 45 24.71 -8.42 2.42
N LYS A 46 24.40 -8.95 3.60
CA LYS A 46 25.33 -9.80 4.36
C LYS A 46 25.68 -11.06 3.57
N TYR A 47 24.69 -11.76 2.99
CA TYR A 47 24.92 -12.95 2.16
C TYR A 47 25.83 -12.65 0.96
N LYS A 48 25.59 -11.53 0.26
CA LYS A 48 26.46 -11.07 -0.82
C LYS A 48 27.91 -10.89 -0.36
N ASN A 49 28.12 -10.25 0.80
CA ASN A 49 29.46 -9.95 1.30
C ASN A 49 30.25 -11.21 1.72
N ILE A 50 29.57 -12.28 2.12
CA ILE A 50 30.18 -13.57 2.48
C ILE A 50 30.20 -14.57 1.30
N GLY A 51 29.88 -14.13 0.08
CA GLY A 51 29.94 -14.95 -1.13
C GLY A 51 28.74 -15.89 -1.34
N MET A 52 27.67 -15.77 -0.55
CA MET A 52 26.44 -16.56 -0.69
C MET A 52 25.48 -15.92 -1.72
N PHE A 53 25.92 -15.83 -2.97
CA PHE A 53 25.19 -15.11 -4.02
C PHE A 53 23.82 -15.69 -4.35
N GLU A 54 23.64 -17.02 -4.26
CA GLU A 54 22.32 -17.65 -4.48
C GLU A 54 21.28 -17.17 -3.46
N ARG A 55 21.65 -17.10 -2.17
CA ARG A 55 20.75 -16.61 -1.11
C ARG A 55 20.47 -15.13 -1.23
N ALA A 56 21.48 -14.33 -1.60
CA ALA A 56 21.28 -12.91 -1.88
C ALA A 56 20.35 -12.71 -3.08
N GLY A 57 20.56 -13.47 -4.16
CA GLY A 57 19.75 -13.45 -5.37
C GLY A 57 18.30 -13.85 -5.11
N TYR A 58 18.06 -14.87 -4.29
CA TYR A 58 16.73 -15.27 -3.85
C TYR A 58 15.98 -14.10 -3.20
N LEU A 59 16.58 -13.45 -2.20
CA LEU A 59 15.93 -12.35 -1.47
C LEU A 59 15.62 -11.14 -2.38
N PHE A 60 16.53 -10.79 -3.30
CA PHE A 60 16.23 -9.74 -4.29
C PHE A 60 15.17 -10.17 -5.31
N GLY A 61 15.14 -11.46 -5.65
CA GLY A 61 14.13 -12.05 -6.53
C GLY A 61 12.72 -11.95 -5.94
N GLU A 62 12.55 -12.28 -4.66
CA GLU A 62 11.27 -12.16 -3.96
C GLU A 62 10.76 -10.71 -3.95
N ILE A 63 11.63 -9.74 -3.64
CA ILE A 63 11.29 -8.32 -3.69
C ILE A 63 10.86 -7.91 -5.11
N SER A 64 11.62 -8.32 -6.13
CA SER A 64 11.29 -8.03 -7.52
C SER A 64 9.95 -8.65 -7.95
N HIS A 65 9.65 -9.87 -7.47
CA HIS A 65 8.41 -10.56 -7.76
C HIS A 65 7.21 -9.81 -7.17
N ILE A 66 7.29 -9.40 -5.89
CA ILE A 66 6.23 -8.63 -5.23
C ILE A 66 6.02 -7.28 -5.91
N CYS A 67 7.10 -6.57 -6.30
CA CYS A 67 6.97 -5.33 -7.06
C CYS A 67 6.21 -5.55 -8.38
N ASN A 68 6.49 -6.63 -9.09
CA ASN A 68 5.81 -6.98 -10.32
C ASN A 68 4.32 -7.34 -10.08
N GLU A 69 3.99 -8.00 -8.97
CA GLU A 69 2.59 -8.25 -8.58
C GLU A 69 1.85 -6.96 -8.24
N ILE A 70 2.50 -5.99 -7.61
CA ILE A 70 1.90 -4.67 -7.31
C ILE A 70 1.68 -3.87 -8.60
N GLU A 71 2.64 -3.89 -9.52
CA GLU A 71 2.55 -3.18 -10.81
C GLU A 71 1.47 -3.75 -11.73
N ASN A 72 1.37 -5.08 -11.79
CA ASN A 72 0.41 -5.79 -12.66
C ASN A 72 -0.92 -6.13 -11.97
N GLY A 73 -0.98 -6.03 -10.65
CA GLY A 73 -2.19 -6.21 -9.88
C GLY A 73 -3.17 -5.07 -10.11
N SER A 74 -4.46 -5.37 -10.17
CA SER A 74 -5.48 -4.32 -10.22
C SER A 74 -5.48 -3.56 -8.89
N ILE A 75 -4.82 -2.40 -8.85
CA ILE A 75 -5.01 -1.42 -7.79
C ILE A 75 -6.53 -1.15 -7.71
N PRO A 76 -7.15 -1.15 -6.51
CA PRO A 76 -8.55 -0.78 -6.37
C PRO A 76 -8.80 0.51 -7.15
N SER A 77 -9.70 0.43 -8.13
CA SER A 77 -9.81 1.37 -9.27
C SER A 77 -9.61 2.84 -8.90
N ASN A 78 -9.00 3.59 -9.82
CA ASN A 78 -8.78 5.05 -9.85
C ASN A 78 -9.97 5.94 -9.43
N THR A 79 -11.17 5.39 -9.24
CA THR A 79 -12.34 6.13 -8.75
C THR A 79 -12.12 6.83 -7.42
N PHE A 80 -11.19 6.38 -6.56
CA PHE A 80 -10.83 7.13 -5.37
C PHE A 80 -10.01 8.39 -5.66
N LEU A 81 -8.89 8.25 -6.37
CA LEU A 81 -7.99 9.36 -6.70
C LEU A 81 -8.72 10.41 -7.56
N GLU A 82 -9.55 9.97 -8.48
CA GLU A 82 -10.44 10.84 -9.27
C GLU A 82 -11.49 11.55 -8.39
N SER A 83 -11.97 10.91 -7.31
CA SER A 83 -12.91 11.53 -6.37
C SER A 83 -12.28 12.50 -5.35
N LEU A 84 -10.96 12.58 -5.27
CA LEU A 84 -10.25 13.56 -4.44
C LEU A 84 -9.90 14.85 -5.21
N GLY A 85 -9.95 14.81 -6.54
CA GLY A 85 -9.66 15.95 -7.42
C GLY A 85 -10.86 16.86 -7.74
N ASN A 86 -12.07 16.50 -7.28
CA ASN A 86 -13.32 17.26 -7.48
C ASN A 86 -13.80 17.91 -6.18
#